data_AF-A0A7Y8CP51-F1
#
_entry.id   AF-A0A7Y8CP51-F1
#
_cell.length_a   1.000
_cell.length_b   1.000
_cell.length_c   1.000
_cell.angle_alpha   90.00
_cell.angle_beta   90.00
_cell.angle_gamma   90.00
#
_symmetry.space_group_name_H-M   'P 1'
#
loop_
_entity.id
_entity.type
_entity.pdbx_description
1 polymer ?
#
loop_
_entity_poly.entity_id
_entity_poly.type
_entity_poly.pdbx_seq_one_letter_code
_entity_poly.pdbx_strand_id
1 'polypeptide(L)'
;SGLGSSGQDGVWSLQSSHKVVEQHVHFRAYQHRDARAHLNGEIDQSRGATTTYGEAYHYAEPYRVLGDALSQDEDLQSESGYFYARLRHERYLNGQTQFSGISSSATLMPGQVL
;
A
#
# COMPACT_ATOMS: atom_id res chain seq x y z
N SER A 1 -26.60 -31.48 -10.10
CA SER A 1 -25.88 -32.49 -10.89
C SER A 1 -24.57 -31.91 -11.36
N GLY A 2 -23.44 -32.62 -11.20
CA GLY A 2 -22.16 -32.22 -11.81
C GLY A 2 -20.92 -32.44 -10.94
N LEU A 3 -20.65 -33.67 -10.49
CA LEU A 3 -19.32 -34.07 -10.01
C LEU A 3 -18.50 -34.51 -11.24
N GLY A 4 -18.12 -33.55 -12.08
CA GLY A 4 -17.20 -33.77 -13.20
C GLY A 4 -15.97 -32.93 -12.99
N SER A 5 -15.02 -33.41 -12.18
CA SER A 5 -13.67 -32.83 -12.15
C SER A 5 -12.95 -33.33 -13.40
N SER A 6 -12.58 -32.44 -14.31
CA SER A 6 -11.76 -32.72 -15.49
C SER A 6 -10.30 -33.05 -15.15
N GLY A 7 -9.99 -33.31 -13.87
CA GLY A 7 -8.62 -33.52 -13.37
C GLY A 7 -7.78 -32.24 -13.33
N GLN A 8 -8.36 -31.08 -13.67
CA GLN A 8 -7.71 -29.78 -13.58
C GLN A 8 -8.16 -29.01 -12.35
N ASP A 9 -7.28 -28.15 -11.84
CA ASP A 9 -7.57 -27.30 -10.70
C ASP A 9 -8.72 -26.32 -10.99
N GLY A 10 -9.61 -26.16 -10.02
CA GLY A 10 -10.76 -25.25 -10.08
C GLY A 10 -10.63 -24.10 -9.10
N VAL A 11 -11.39 -23.03 -9.37
CA VAL A 11 -11.57 -21.88 -8.46
C VAL A 11 -13.05 -21.59 -8.32
N TRP A 12 -13.53 -21.37 -7.09
CA TRP A 12 -14.93 -21.05 -6.79
C TRP A 12 -15.06 -20.05 -5.65
N SER A 13 -16.31 -19.64 -5.36
CA SER A 13 -16.64 -18.64 -4.33
C SER A 13 -15.89 -17.32 -4.51
N LEU A 14 -15.74 -16.87 -5.75
CA LEU A 14 -15.05 -15.62 -6.09
C LEU A 14 -15.84 -14.42 -5.58
N GLN A 15 -15.15 -13.54 -4.86
CA GLN A 15 -15.70 -12.30 -4.33
C GLN A 15 -14.72 -11.16 -4.54
N SER A 16 -15.24 -10.00 -4.95
CA SER A 16 -14.50 -8.74 -4.95
C SER A 16 -15.12 -7.79 -3.92
N SER A 17 -14.28 -7.15 -3.12
CA SER A 17 -14.66 -6.13 -2.16
C SER A 17 -13.96 -4.82 -2.51
N HIS A 18 -14.68 -3.72 -2.31
CA HIS A 18 -14.19 -2.37 -2.55
C HIS A 18 -14.46 -1.49 -1.33
N LYS A 19 -13.53 -0.59 -1.03
CA LYS A 19 -13.70 0.47 -0.03
C LYS A 19 -13.09 1.77 -0.51
N VAL A 20 -13.65 2.90 -0.06
CA VAL A 20 -13.00 4.19 -0.21
C VAL A 20 -11.84 4.24 0.77
N VAL A 21 -10.67 4.69 0.29
CA VAL A 21 -9.44 4.79 1.07
C VAL A 21 -8.87 6.20 0.96
N GLU A 22 -7.96 6.52 1.86
CA GLU A 22 -7.33 7.82 2.01
C GLU A 22 -6.59 8.23 0.74
N GLN A 23 -6.85 9.45 0.28
CA GLN A 23 -6.25 10.00 -0.94
C GLN A 23 -4.89 10.64 -0.67
N HIS A 24 -4.72 11.30 0.48
CA HIS A 24 -3.47 11.96 0.85
C HIS A 24 -2.90 11.38 2.14
N VAL A 25 -1.58 11.37 2.23
CA VAL A 25 -0.86 11.03 3.47
C VAL A 25 0.00 12.22 3.86
N HIS A 26 -0.32 12.83 4.99
CA HIS A 26 0.54 13.80 5.67
C HIS A 26 1.38 13.08 6.71
N PHE A 27 2.64 13.44 6.82
CA PHE A 27 3.54 12.82 7.78
C PHE A 27 4.45 13.85 8.44
N ARG A 28 4.79 13.60 9.71
CA ARG A 28 5.71 14.45 10.48
C ARG A 28 6.49 13.66 11.52
N ALA A 29 7.72 14.05 11.79
CA ALA A 29 8.53 13.55 12.89
C ALA A 29 9.22 14.72 13.60
N TYR A 30 9.75 14.45 14.78
CA TYR A 30 10.56 15.38 15.55
C TYR A 30 11.86 14.69 15.98
N GLN A 31 12.99 15.36 15.76
CA GLN A 31 14.31 14.87 16.16
C GLN A 31 14.91 15.81 17.21
N HIS A 32 15.09 15.33 18.44
CA HIS A 32 15.61 16.16 19.53
C HIS A 32 17.08 16.57 19.32
N ARG A 33 17.87 15.75 18.63
CA ARG A 33 19.29 16.05 18.33
C ARG A 33 19.45 17.10 17.25
N ASP A 34 18.42 17.31 16.44
CA ASP A 34 18.36 18.33 15.42
C ASP A 34 16.95 18.92 15.41
N ALA A 35 16.65 19.69 16.46
CA ALA A 35 15.30 20.20 16.70
C ALA A 35 14.80 21.17 15.60
N ARG A 36 15.69 21.64 14.72
CA ARG A 36 15.38 22.52 13.60
C ARG A 36 15.18 21.74 12.29
N ALA A 37 15.40 20.43 12.27
CA ALA A 37 15.20 19.61 11.10
C ALA A 37 13.76 19.75 10.58
N HIS A 38 13.63 20.05 9.29
CA HIS A 38 12.35 20.00 8.61
C HIS A 38 12.01 18.54 8.31
N LEU A 39 11.09 17.97 9.09
CA LEU A 39 10.70 16.56 9.04
C LEU A 39 9.19 16.44 8.93
N ASN A 40 8.59 17.16 8.00
CA ASN A 40 7.19 17.00 7.63
C ASN A 40 7.05 17.02 6.11
N GLY A 41 6.02 16.35 5.60
CA GLY A 41 5.72 16.30 4.18
C GLY A 41 4.35 15.70 3.94
N GLU A 42 4.01 15.55 2.67
CA GLU A 42 2.78 14.94 2.21
C GLU A 42 2.99 14.20 0.89
N ILE A 43 2.14 13.21 0.59
CA ILE A 43 2.13 12.53 -0.71
C ILE A 43 0.71 12.18 -1.16
N ASP A 44 0.53 12.10 -2.47
CA ASP A 44 -0.61 11.47 -3.14
C ASP A 44 -0.09 10.48 -4.21
N GLN A 45 -0.33 9.18 -4.01
CA GLN A 45 0.01 8.07 -4.91
C GLN A 45 -1.22 7.52 -5.65
N SER A 46 -2.39 8.14 -5.48
CA SER A 46 -3.64 7.76 -6.16
C SER A 46 -3.59 8.01 -7.67
N ARG A 47 -2.62 8.82 -8.14
CA ARG A 47 -2.44 9.21 -9.56
C ARG A 47 -3.71 9.84 -10.16
N GLY A 48 -4.46 10.60 -9.36
CA GLY A 48 -5.69 11.26 -9.78
C GLY A 48 -6.93 10.35 -9.78
N ALA A 49 -6.87 9.20 -9.10
CA ALA A 49 -8.03 8.32 -8.95
C ALA A 49 -9.17 8.99 -8.17
N THR A 50 -10.35 9.07 -8.78
CA THR A 50 -11.55 9.70 -8.20
C THR A 50 -12.28 8.82 -7.18
N THR A 51 -11.78 7.62 -6.92
CA THR A 51 -12.34 6.60 -6.01
C THR A 51 -11.69 6.61 -4.62
N THR A 52 -10.80 7.57 -4.38
CA THR A 52 -10.15 7.81 -3.09
C THR A 52 -10.67 9.13 -2.50
N TYR A 53 -10.64 9.26 -1.18
CA TYR A 53 -11.09 10.47 -0.51
C TYR A 53 -10.48 10.61 0.88
N GLY A 54 -10.26 11.85 1.32
CA GLY A 54 -9.77 12.17 2.65
C GLY A 54 -8.25 12.03 2.82
N GLU A 55 -7.79 12.16 4.06
CA GLU A 55 -6.37 12.29 4.40
C GLU A 55 -6.03 11.42 5.61
N ALA A 56 -4.81 10.86 5.62
CA ALA A 56 -4.23 10.19 6.78
C ALA A 56 -3.06 11.01 7.32
N TYR A 57 -3.02 11.23 8.64
CA TYR A 57 -1.91 11.90 9.32
C TYR A 57 -1.08 10.90 10.13
N HIS A 58 0.23 10.85 9.87
CA HIS A 58 1.18 9.99 10.60
C HIS A 58 2.22 10.83 11.32
N TYR A 59 2.40 10.58 12.62
CA TYR A 59 3.38 11.29 13.44
C TYR A 59 4.41 10.34 14.05
N ALA A 60 5.65 10.81 14.13
CA ALA A 60 6.77 10.16 14.81
C ALA A 60 7.17 8.79 14.23
N GLU A 61 7.05 8.61 12.92
CA GLU A 61 7.74 7.52 12.21
C GLU A 61 9.27 7.69 12.35
N PRO A 62 10.06 6.60 12.37
CA PRO A 62 11.45 6.59 12.82
C PRO A 62 12.46 7.11 11.78
N TYR A 63 12.07 8.05 10.92
CA TYR A 63 12.97 8.67 9.94
C TYR A 63 13.72 9.87 10.52
N ARG A 64 14.92 10.13 10.00
CA ARG A 64 15.76 11.27 10.40
C ARG A 64 16.01 12.26 9.27
N VAL A 65 15.67 11.88 8.05
CA VAL A 65 15.78 12.67 6.83
C VAL A 65 14.47 12.55 6.07
N LEU A 66 14.07 13.61 5.37
CA LEU A 66 12.84 13.57 4.56
C LEU A 66 13.00 12.66 3.34
N GLY A 67 14.18 12.65 2.71
CA GLY A 67 14.37 12.11 1.37
C GLY A 67 13.87 13.11 0.31
N ASP A 68 13.82 12.66 -0.95
CA ASP A 68 13.25 13.42 -2.06
C ASP A 68 11.84 12.90 -2.37
N ALA A 69 10.90 13.83 -2.56
CA ALA A 69 9.50 13.55 -2.88
C ALA A 69 9.34 12.95 -4.28
N LEU A 70 10.25 13.26 -5.19
CA LEU A 70 10.18 12.84 -6.59
C LEU A 70 10.90 11.52 -6.86
N SER A 71 11.77 11.08 -5.94
CA SER A 71 12.46 9.80 -6.04
C SER A 71 11.49 8.62 -5.98
N GLN A 72 11.68 7.65 -6.87
CA GLN A 72 10.85 6.45 -6.94
C GLN A 72 11.71 5.20 -6.99
N ASP A 73 11.10 4.07 -6.63
CA ASP A 73 11.67 2.74 -6.80
C ASP A 73 13.07 2.63 -6.19
N GLU A 74 14.11 2.36 -6.99
CA GLU A 74 15.48 2.21 -6.52
C GLU A 74 16.11 3.53 -6.06
N ASP A 75 15.62 4.68 -6.54
CA ASP A 75 16.11 6.01 -6.16
C ASP A 75 15.49 6.49 -4.84
N LEU A 76 14.40 5.86 -4.37
CA LEU A 76 13.73 6.23 -3.14
C LEU A 76 14.60 5.84 -1.94
N GLN A 77 15.09 6.86 -1.22
CA GLN A 77 15.92 6.65 -0.04
C GLN A 77 15.18 5.84 1.03
N SER A 78 15.65 4.61 1.28
CA SER A 78 15.14 3.74 2.36
C SER A 78 15.12 4.44 3.71
N GLU A 79 14.07 4.18 4.49
CA GLU A 79 13.86 4.72 5.85
C GLU A 79 13.78 6.26 5.94
N SER A 80 13.62 6.94 4.81
CA SER A 80 13.29 8.38 4.76
C SER A 80 11.81 8.62 5.09
N GLY A 81 11.46 9.89 5.33
CA GLY A 81 10.06 10.29 5.53
C GLY A 81 9.18 9.91 4.34
N TYR A 82 9.63 10.20 3.11
CA TYR A 82 8.91 9.83 1.88
C TYR A 82 8.83 8.31 1.68
N PHE A 83 9.83 7.54 2.11
CA PHE A 83 9.77 6.08 2.09
C PHE A 83 8.62 5.54 2.95
N TYR A 84 8.54 5.95 4.21
CA TYR A 84 7.46 5.50 5.09
C TYR A 84 6.10 6.01 4.64
N ALA A 85 6.01 7.26 4.19
CA ALA A 85 4.78 7.82 3.65
C ALA A 85 4.26 6.97 2.47
N ARG A 86 5.14 6.64 1.51
CA ARG A 86 4.80 5.82 0.35
C ARG A 86 4.34 4.43 0.75
N LEU A 87 5.07 3.77 1.65
CA LEU A 87 4.67 2.46 2.17
C LEU A 87 3.29 2.48 2.84
N ARG A 88 2.98 3.54 3.60
CA ARG A 88 1.66 3.72 4.22
C ARG A 88 0.57 3.92 3.17
N HIS A 89 0.80 4.79 2.20
CA HIS A 89 -0.18 5.06 1.15
C HIS A 89 -0.44 3.82 0.28
N GLU A 90 0.61 3.10 -0.12
CA GLU A 90 0.46 1.84 -0.86
C GLU A 90 -0.36 0.80 -0.10
N ARG A 91 -0.24 0.73 1.24
CA ARG A 91 -1.11 -0.14 2.06
C ARG A 91 -2.57 0.30 2.06
N TYR A 92 -2.86 1.60 2.04
CA TYR A 92 -4.23 2.11 1.87
C TYR A 92 -4.78 1.73 0.49
N LEU A 93 -4.03 2.05 -0.58
CA LEU A 93 -4.43 1.76 -1.96
C LEU A 93 -4.62 0.25 -2.21
N ASN A 94 -3.75 -0.60 -1.70
CA ASN A 94 -3.91 -2.07 -1.77
C ASN A 94 -5.15 -2.56 -1.01
N GLY A 95 -5.60 -1.82 0.00
CA GLY A 95 -6.86 -2.10 0.67
C GLY A 95 -8.10 -1.71 -0.14
N GLN A 96 -7.96 -0.85 -1.15
CA GLN A 96 -9.09 -0.29 -1.88
C GLN A 96 -9.90 -1.36 -2.62
N THR A 97 -9.21 -2.32 -3.23
CA THR A 97 -9.82 -3.44 -3.95
C THR A 97 -9.15 -4.73 -3.54
N GLN A 98 -9.94 -5.69 -3.06
CA GLN A 98 -9.47 -7.02 -2.69
C GLN A 98 -10.29 -8.09 -3.40
N PHE A 99 -9.62 -9.17 -3.77
CA PHE A 99 -10.24 -10.34 -4.38
C PHE A 99 -9.96 -11.57 -3.53
N SER A 100 -10.98 -12.39 -3.33
CA SER A 100 -10.89 -13.62 -2.57
C SER A 100 -11.61 -14.76 -3.29
N GLY A 101 -11.12 -15.98 -3.11
CA GLY A 101 -11.71 -17.18 -3.66
C GLY A 101 -11.12 -18.43 -3.03
N ILE A 102 -11.70 -19.57 -3.35
CA ILE A 102 -11.22 -20.89 -2.92
C ILE A 102 -10.72 -21.62 -4.15
N SER A 103 -9.53 -22.22 -4.08
CA SER A 103 -8.96 -23.04 -5.15
C SER A 103 -8.65 -24.45 -4.67
N SER A 104 -8.74 -25.43 -5.58
CA SER A 104 -8.24 -26.79 -5.34
C SER A 104 -6.75 -26.94 -5.61
N SER A 105 -6.07 -25.91 -6.12
CA SER A 105 -4.67 -26.01 -6.52
C SER A 105 -3.73 -26.14 -5.33
N ALA A 106 -2.94 -27.21 -5.31
CA ALA A 106 -1.95 -27.46 -4.27
C ALA A 106 -0.63 -26.68 -4.49
N THR A 107 -0.45 -26.08 -5.67
CA THR A 107 0.77 -25.33 -6.02
C THR A 107 0.63 -23.82 -5.82
N LEU A 108 -0.60 -23.34 -5.57
CA LEU A 108 -0.85 -21.92 -5.32
C LEU A 108 -0.24 -21.49 -3.98
N MET A 109 0.67 -20.51 -4.03
CA MET A 109 1.38 -19.99 -2.84
C MET A 109 1.27 -18.45 -2.72
N PRO A 110 1.35 -17.88 -1.50
CA PRO A 110 1.43 -16.44 -1.31
C PRO A 110 2.62 -15.83 -2.05
N GLY A 111 2.40 -14.70 -2.73
CA GLY A 111 3.43 -13.99 -3.49
C GLY A 111 3.69 -14.53 -4.91
N GLN A 112 2.96 -15.57 -5.32
CA GLN A 112 3.02 -16.09 -6.68
C GLN A 112 2.30 -15.16 -7.67
N VAL A 113 2.91 -14.95 -8.83
CA VAL A 113 2.29 -14.27 -9.99
C VAL A 113 1.82 -15.36 -10.95
N LEU A 114 0.53 -15.34 -11.30
CA LEU A 114 -0.14 -16.31 -12.18
C LEU A 114 -0.29 -15.77 -13.59
#